data_AF-A0A9P0CMT0-F1
#
_entry.id   AF-A0A9P0CMT0-F1
#
_cell.length_a   1.000
_cell.length_b   1.000
_cell.length_c   1.000
_cell.angle_alpha   90.00
_cell.angle_beta   90.00
_cell.angle_gamma   90.00
#
_symmetry.space_group_name_H-M   'P 1'
#
loop_
_entity.id
_entity.type
_entity.pdbx_description
1 polymer ?
#
loop_
_entity_poly.entity_id
_entity_poly.type
_entity_poly.pdbx_seq_one_letter_code
_entity_poly.pdbx_strand_id
1 'polypeptide(L)'
;MSSYMANIKKLLVFLTCFLSGLGVLFSIASITTERWVYANNMIYYQIPDTMQKVKYGLFHGTLTTTVGTVMASVPLTMTCLAKENVCAYLCAESDEARYTLLKDIYHNKKEIEQPNCPRSSQDQERRTRVSSTFQTNTTDTSNKKYINCGIWVTTILFLVVSMLFGLISSGLSFYNTNINPIQVYLSIYGLFLYNAIALFSLIIAMMVWGVFYNLSIYHDVAIFDTLTGAMESDKTAYLGYSYWLNIAPLILYMMSIAVLFLRQYLISKDPGHKIVQRQDDGDPVIYLY
;
A
#
# COMPACT_ATOMS: atom_id res chain seq x y z
N MET A 1 -42.91 18.04 7.70
CA MET A 1 -42.00 17.12 8.45
C MET A 1 -41.55 15.92 7.62
N SER A 2 -42.42 15.29 6.83
CA SER A 2 -42.09 14.13 5.98
C SER A 2 -40.96 14.37 4.94
N SER A 3 -41.01 15.49 4.19
CA SER A 3 -39.99 15.83 3.17
C SER A 3 -38.58 16.09 3.76
N TYR A 4 -38.51 16.74 4.93
CA TYR A 4 -37.25 17.01 5.63
C TYR A 4 -36.54 15.72 6.07
N MET A 5 -37.28 14.78 6.65
CA MET A 5 -36.77 13.46 7.04
C MET A 5 -36.29 12.63 5.84
N ALA A 6 -36.98 12.70 4.70
CA ALA A 6 -36.55 12.04 3.48
C ALA A 6 -35.21 12.59 2.94
N ASN A 7 -35.04 13.91 3.00
CA ASN A 7 -33.80 14.57 2.57
C ASN A 7 -32.62 14.22 3.47
N ILE A 8 -32.81 14.13 4.79
CA ILE A 8 -31.76 13.68 5.73
C ILE A 8 -31.31 12.25 5.38
N LYS A 9 -32.25 11.34 5.12
CA LYS A 9 -31.92 9.94 4.80
C LYS A 9 -31.11 9.81 3.50
N LYS A 10 -31.40 10.64 2.49
CA LYS A 10 -30.63 10.70 1.24
C LYS A 10 -29.26 11.34 1.46
N LEU A 11 -29.19 12.39 2.28
CA LEU A 11 -27.93 13.05 2.63
C LEU A 11 -26.95 12.08 3.33
N LEU A 12 -27.44 11.22 4.24
CA LEU A 12 -26.60 10.23 4.91
C LEU A 12 -26.00 9.21 3.92
N VAL A 13 -26.76 8.78 2.91
CA VAL A 13 -26.26 7.89 1.85
C VAL A 13 -25.24 8.62 0.96
N PHE A 14 -25.51 9.88 0.62
CA PHE A 14 -24.57 10.70 -0.12
C PHE A 14 -23.27 10.95 0.66
N LEU A 15 -23.34 11.11 1.98
CA LEU A 15 -22.16 11.23 2.83
C LEU A 15 -21.30 9.96 2.79
N THR A 16 -21.92 8.77 2.79
CA THR A 16 -21.21 7.49 2.59
C THR A 16 -20.43 7.49 1.28
N CYS A 17 -21.00 8.03 0.19
CA CYS A 17 -20.31 8.16 -1.10
C CYS A 17 -18.99 8.93 -0.97
N PHE A 18 -19.03 10.08 -0.30
CA PHE A 18 -17.86 10.94 -0.10
C PHE A 18 -16.81 10.28 0.81
N LEU A 19 -17.24 9.66 1.91
CA LEU A 19 -16.34 8.99 2.84
C LEU A 19 -15.62 7.81 2.19
N SER A 20 -16.34 6.91 1.51
CA SER A 20 -15.73 5.78 0.80
C SER A 20 -14.83 6.25 -0.34
N GLY A 21 -15.26 7.26 -1.12
CA GLY A 21 -14.49 7.81 -2.23
C GLY A 21 -13.19 8.48 -1.78
N LEU A 22 -13.23 9.27 -0.70
CA LEU A 22 -12.05 9.87 -0.10
C LEU A 22 -11.09 8.81 0.45
N GLY A 23 -11.62 7.72 1.02
CA GLY A 23 -10.82 6.58 1.45
C GLY A 23 -10.00 5.99 0.29
N VAL A 24 -10.63 5.75 -0.85
CA VAL A 24 -9.93 5.25 -2.05
C VAL A 24 -8.83 6.22 -2.49
N LEU A 25 -9.09 7.53 -2.52
CA LEU A 25 -8.09 8.53 -2.93
C LEU A 25 -6.85 8.49 -2.04
N PHE A 26 -7.02 8.37 -0.72
CA PHE A 26 -5.90 8.20 0.19
C PHE A 26 -5.16 6.88 -0.06
N SER A 27 -5.85 5.75 -0.25
CA SER A 27 -5.19 4.48 -0.58
C SER A 27 -4.38 4.55 -1.88
N ILE A 28 -4.88 5.23 -2.92
CA ILE A 28 -4.14 5.47 -4.16
C ILE A 28 -2.87 6.29 -3.87
N ALA A 29 -3.02 7.41 -3.16
CA ALA A 29 -1.88 8.27 -2.80
C ALA A 29 -0.81 7.52 -1.99
N SER A 30 -1.22 6.63 -1.09
CA SER A 30 -0.31 5.75 -0.35
C SER A 30 0.51 4.87 -1.29
N ILE A 31 -0.13 4.18 -2.23
CA ILE A 31 0.52 3.20 -3.11
C ILE A 31 1.46 3.88 -4.11
N THR A 32 1.09 5.06 -4.62
CA THR A 32 1.90 5.80 -5.61
C THR A 32 3.12 6.48 -5.02
N THR A 33 3.20 6.64 -3.70
CA THR A 33 4.28 7.39 -3.06
C THR A 33 5.44 6.49 -2.61
N GLU A 34 6.66 7.01 -2.73
CA GLU A 34 7.91 6.27 -2.50
C GLU A 34 8.38 6.27 -1.02
N ARG A 35 7.46 6.38 -0.06
CA ARG A 35 7.80 6.55 1.36
C ARG A 35 6.99 5.65 2.27
N TRP A 36 6.92 4.38 1.91
CA TRP A 36 6.45 3.31 2.80
C TRP A 36 7.50 2.97 3.83
N VAL A 37 8.76 2.94 3.42
CA VAL A 37 9.93 2.77 4.30
C VAL A 37 10.91 3.88 4.00
N TYR A 38 11.54 4.37 5.05
CA TYR A 38 12.63 5.32 4.96
C TYR A 38 13.73 4.90 5.93
N ALA A 39 14.98 4.95 5.50
CA ALA A 39 16.16 4.76 6.33
C ALA A 39 17.14 5.92 6.15
N ASN A 40 17.73 6.39 7.23
CA ASN A 40 18.79 7.40 7.25
C ASN A 40 20.02 6.91 7.98
N ASN A 41 21.15 7.58 7.74
CA ASN A 41 22.38 7.38 8.51
C ASN A 41 22.92 5.94 8.43
N MET A 42 22.69 5.25 7.30
CA MET A 42 23.31 3.95 7.06
C MET A 42 24.81 4.13 6.85
N ILE A 43 25.60 3.19 7.38
CA ILE A 43 27.06 3.27 7.38
C ILE A 43 27.60 2.44 6.23
N TYR A 44 28.43 3.06 5.38
CA TYR A 44 29.17 2.38 4.33
C TYR A 44 30.60 2.06 4.79
N TYR A 45 30.96 0.78 4.84
CA TYR A 45 32.26 0.37 5.38
C TYR A 45 33.46 0.92 4.59
N GLN A 46 33.31 1.08 3.27
CA GLN A 46 34.40 1.55 2.42
C GLN A 46 34.57 3.08 2.44
N ILE A 47 33.54 3.85 2.82
CA ILE A 47 33.59 5.32 2.82
C ILE A 47 32.81 5.87 4.03
N PRO A 48 33.46 5.97 5.21
CA PRO A 48 32.80 6.24 6.48
C PRO A 48 32.15 7.64 6.59
N ASP A 49 32.56 8.61 5.76
CA ASP A 49 32.00 9.98 5.77
C ASP A 49 30.79 10.15 4.82
N THR A 50 30.21 9.07 4.29
CA THR A 50 29.07 9.15 3.38
C THR A 50 27.75 9.01 4.12
N MET A 51 26.88 10.00 3.95
CA MET A 51 25.52 9.92 4.47
C MET A 51 24.61 9.29 3.42
N GLN A 52 24.04 8.15 3.74
CA GLN A 52 23.13 7.45 2.85
C GLN A 52 21.71 7.50 3.38
N LYS A 53 20.78 7.77 2.47
CA LYS A 53 19.34 7.83 2.73
C LYS A 53 18.63 6.99 1.70
N VAL A 54 17.81 6.06 2.16
CA VAL A 54 16.98 5.22 1.31
C VAL A 54 15.53 5.53 1.62
N LYS A 55 14.74 5.72 0.59
CA LYS A 55 13.28 5.79 0.69
C LYS A 55 12.70 4.89 -0.39
N TYR A 56 11.72 4.09 -0.06
CA TYR A 56 11.00 3.33 -1.07
C TYR A 56 9.53 3.15 -0.70
N GLY A 57 8.70 3.07 -1.75
CA GLY A 57 7.28 2.77 -1.70
C GLY A 57 7.04 1.27 -1.77
N LEU A 58 5.98 0.87 -2.48
CA LEU A 58 5.72 -0.53 -2.77
C LEU A 58 6.40 -1.01 -4.06
N PHE A 59 6.67 -0.10 -5.01
CA PHE A 59 7.18 -0.44 -6.34
C PHE A 59 8.54 0.21 -6.64
N HIS A 60 8.67 1.49 -6.30
CA HIS A 60 9.83 2.31 -6.62
C HIS A 60 10.39 2.98 -5.37
N GLY A 61 11.65 3.36 -5.43
CA GLY A 61 12.33 4.10 -4.39
C GLY A 61 13.51 4.90 -4.93
N THR A 62 14.21 5.55 -4.01
CA THR A 62 15.42 6.30 -4.31
C THR A 62 16.45 6.03 -3.21
N LEU A 63 17.68 5.74 -3.65
CA LEU A 63 18.87 5.84 -2.81
C LEU A 63 19.51 7.21 -3.05
N THR A 64 19.74 7.95 -1.99
CA THR A 64 20.45 9.23 -2.02
C THR A 64 21.74 9.09 -1.22
N THR A 65 22.86 9.36 -1.87
CA THR A 65 24.18 9.34 -1.26
C THR A 65 24.72 10.76 -1.24
N THR A 66 25.16 11.22 -0.08
CA THR A 66 25.81 12.53 0.08
C THR A 66 27.26 12.32 0.47
N VAL A 67 28.17 12.89 -0.32
CA VAL A 67 29.62 12.86 -0.09
C VAL A 67 30.13 14.30 -0.07
N GLY A 68 30.44 14.82 1.11
CA GLY A 68 30.78 16.23 1.29
C GLY A 68 29.64 17.15 0.83
N THR A 69 29.84 17.88 -0.26
CA THR A 69 28.84 18.78 -0.87
C THR A 69 28.06 18.17 -2.03
N VAL A 70 28.45 16.98 -2.51
CA VAL A 70 27.85 16.33 -3.68
C VAL A 70 26.74 15.39 -3.24
N MET A 71 25.58 15.50 -3.90
CA MET A 71 24.43 14.61 -3.69
C MET A 71 24.14 13.85 -4.97
N ALA A 72 24.24 12.53 -4.92
CA ALA A 72 23.85 11.65 -6.02
C ALA A 72 22.57 10.92 -5.64
N SER A 73 21.61 10.84 -6.57
CA SER A 73 20.37 10.08 -6.39
C SER A 73 20.23 9.01 -7.45
N VAL A 74 19.87 7.81 -7.01
CA VAL A 74 19.75 6.62 -7.85
C VAL A 74 18.34 6.05 -7.67
N PRO A 75 17.58 5.85 -8.76
CA PRO A 75 16.27 5.21 -8.68
C PRO A 75 16.42 3.73 -8.38
N LEU A 76 15.61 3.23 -7.46
CA LEU A 76 15.51 1.82 -7.10
C LEU A 76 14.15 1.30 -7.54
N THR A 77 14.12 0.07 -8.05
CA THR A 77 12.88 -0.61 -8.44
C THR A 77 12.80 -1.98 -7.79
N MET A 78 11.62 -2.33 -7.30
CA MET A 78 11.34 -3.64 -6.73
C MET A 78 11.55 -4.71 -7.79
N THR A 79 12.42 -5.67 -7.51
CA THR A 79 12.68 -6.82 -8.39
C THR A 79 12.50 -8.08 -7.57
N CYS A 80 11.77 -9.05 -8.13
CA CYS A 80 11.37 -10.26 -7.43
C CYS A 80 11.70 -11.53 -8.22
N LEU A 81 12.25 -12.51 -7.53
CA LEU A 81 12.40 -13.89 -7.96
C LEU A 81 11.24 -14.71 -7.38
N ALA A 82 10.16 -14.82 -8.16
CA ALA A 82 8.92 -15.43 -7.72
C ALA A 82 9.04 -16.93 -7.38
N LYS A 83 9.98 -17.65 -8.01
CA LYS A 83 10.18 -19.09 -7.73
C LYS A 83 10.83 -19.30 -6.36
N GLU A 84 11.70 -18.39 -5.96
CA GLU A 84 12.49 -18.46 -4.73
C GLU A 84 11.87 -17.63 -3.58
N ASN A 85 10.75 -16.93 -3.84
CA ASN A 85 10.06 -16.04 -2.92
C ASN A 85 10.92 -14.89 -2.35
N VAL A 86 11.92 -14.43 -3.11
CA VAL A 86 12.81 -13.33 -2.69
C VAL A 86 12.65 -12.11 -3.58
N CYS A 87 12.71 -10.94 -2.96
CA CYS A 87 12.67 -9.64 -3.62
C CYS A 87 13.70 -8.71 -2.98
N ALA A 88 14.12 -7.73 -3.76
CA ALA A 88 15.00 -6.65 -3.31
C ALA A 88 14.78 -5.40 -4.14
N TYR A 89 15.20 -4.26 -3.59
CA TYR A 89 15.28 -3.00 -4.31
C TYR A 89 16.63 -2.88 -5.01
N LEU A 90 16.59 -2.90 -6.34
CA LEU A 90 17.79 -2.87 -7.18
C LEU A 90 17.71 -1.75 -8.21
N CYS A 91 18.87 -1.31 -8.67
CA CYS A 91 18.98 -0.42 -9.83
C CYS A 91 19.69 -1.15 -10.97
N ALA A 92 19.20 -0.96 -12.19
CA ALA A 92 19.88 -1.30 -13.43
C ALA A 92 19.18 -0.56 -14.59
N GLU A 93 19.83 -0.52 -15.74
CA GLU A 93 19.31 0.11 -16.96
C GLU A 93 18.10 -0.65 -17.55
N SER A 94 18.08 -1.98 -17.44
CA SER A 94 17.00 -2.83 -17.94
C SER A 94 16.40 -3.73 -16.85
N ASP A 95 15.12 -4.10 -17.03
CA ASP A 95 14.42 -5.00 -16.11
C ASP A 95 15.07 -6.40 -16.07
N GLU A 96 15.56 -6.88 -17.22
CA GLU A 96 16.28 -8.15 -17.32
C GLU A 96 17.60 -8.13 -16.53
N ALA A 97 18.37 -7.02 -16.62
CA ALA A 97 19.61 -6.87 -15.89
C ALA A 97 19.38 -6.86 -14.37
N ARG A 98 18.30 -6.23 -13.88
CA ARG A 98 17.95 -6.30 -12.44
C ARG A 98 17.61 -7.72 -12.01
N TYR A 99 16.88 -8.47 -12.84
CA TYR A 99 16.51 -9.85 -12.54
C TYR A 99 17.74 -10.76 -12.46
N THR A 100 18.65 -10.67 -13.44
CA THR A 100 19.90 -11.44 -13.43
C THR A 100 20.79 -11.06 -12.26
N LEU A 101 20.84 -9.77 -11.92
CA LEU A 101 21.58 -9.27 -10.76
C LEU A 101 21.06 -9.88 -9.45
N LEU A 102 19.75 -9.88 -9.24
CA LEU A 102 19.15 -10.47 -8.04
C LEU A 102 19.43 -11.98 -7.96
N LYS A 103 19.35 -12.67 -9.10
CA LYS A 103 19.64 -14.10 -9.20
C LYS A 103 21.11 -14.41 -8.85
N ASP A 104 22.04 -13.60 -9.33
CA ASP A 104 23.48 -13.75 -9.05
C ASP A 104 23.80 -13.49 -7.56
N ILE A 105 23.14 -12.50 -6.95
CA ILE A 105 23.25 -12.22 -5.49
C ILE A 105 22.69 -13.38 -4.67
N TYR A 106 21.52 -13.90 -5.05
CA TYR A 106 20.86 -14.99 -4.34
C TYR A 106 21.69 -16.29 -4.39
N HIS A 107 22.29 -16.61 -5.53
CA HIS A 107 23.18 -17.76 -5.68
C HIS A 107 24.61 -17.51 -5.16
N ASN A 108 24.87 -16.37 -4.50
CA ASN A 108 26.16 -16.00 -3.93
C ASN A 108 27.33 -16.13 -4.92
N LYS A 109 27.13 -15.65 -6.15
CA LYS A 109 28.21 -15.59 -7.14
C LYS A 109 29.35 -14.70 -6.60
N LYS A 110 30.59 -15.16 -6.73
CA LYS A 110 31.77 -14.47 -6.15
C LYS A 110 32.09 -13.14 -6.83
N GLU A 111 31.82 -13.06 -8.13
CA GLU A 111 32.02 -11.87 -8.95
C GLU A 111 30.67 -11.36 -9.40
N ILE A 112 30.28 -10.23 -8.83
CA ILE A 112 29.05 -9.52 -9.17
C ILE A 112 29.48 -8.24 -9.87
N GLU A 113 29.06 -8.08 -11.12
CA GLU A 113 29.25 -6.85 -11.86
C GLU A 113 28.44 -5.73 -11.19
N GLN A 114 29.07 -4.58 -11.00
CA GLN A 114 28.36 -3.43 -10.43
C GLN A 114 27.21 -3.01 -11.35
N PRO A 115 26.03 -2.73 -10.77
CA PRO A 115 24.88 -2.35 -11.58
C PRO A 115 25.12 -1.01 -12.26
N ASN A 116 24.86 -0.96 -13.58
CA ASN A 116 24.80 0.30 -14.32
C ASN A 116 23.47 0.98 -14.01
N CYS A 117 23.47 1.92 -13.08
CA CYS A 117 22.26 2.60 -12.63
C CYS A 117 22.13 3.96 -13.35
N PRO A 118 20.99 4.25 -13.99
CA PRO A 118 20.77 5.54 -14.65
C PRO A 118 20.79 6.65 -13.59
N ARG A 119 21.76 7.57 -13.70
CA ARG A 119 21.90 8.76 -12.83
C ARG A 119 21.40 10.00 -13.57
N SER A 120 20.96 11.01 -12.82
CA SER A 120 20.62 12.30 -13.41
C SER A 120 21.85 12.95 -14.06
N SER A 121 21.65 13.69 -15.15
CA SER A 121 22.69 14.19 -16.06
C SER A 121 23.74 15.13 -15.45
N GLN A 122 23.58 15.60 -14.20
CA GLN A 122 24.60 16.41 -13.51
C GLN A 122 25.75 15.58 -12.91
N ASP A 123 25.59 14.26 -12.76
CA ASP A 123 26.58 13.39 -12.11
C ASP A 123 27.50 12.64 -13.09
N GLN A 124 27.30 12.82 -14.40
CA GLN A 124 27.85 11.93 -15.43
C GLN A 124 29.35 12.19 -15.75
N GLU A 125 29.89 13.38 -15.44
CA GLU A 125 31.24 13.76 -15.88
C GLU A 125 32.40 13.25 -15.02
N ARG A 126 32.17 12.59 -13.87
CA ARG A 126 33.28 12.27 -12.94
C ARG A 126 33.63 10.80 -12.70
N ARG A 127 32.99 9.86 -13.40
CA ARG A 127 33.46 8.46 -13.46
C ARG A 127 33.65 8.01 -14.91
N THR A 128 34.79 8.37 -15.48
CA THR A 128 35.43 7.52 -16.48
C THR A 128 35.53 6.09 -15.93
N ARG A 129 34.90 5.15 -16.64
CA ARG A 129 35.00 3.69 -16.54
C ARG A 129 35.87 3.16 -15.40
N VAL A 130 35.27 2.96 -14.23
CA VAL A 130 35.76 1.98 -13.27
C VAL A 130 34.77 0.83 -13.32
N SER A 131 35.08 -0.19 -14.12
CA SER A 131 34.47 -1.51 -14.00
C SER A 131 34.98 -2.14 -12.71
N SER A 132 34.45 -1.71 -11.57
CA SER A 132 34.80 -2.30 -10.28
C SER A 132 33.99 -3.58 -10.10
N THR A 133 34.63 -4.72 -10.31
CA THR A 133 34.12 -6.00 -9.82
C THR A 133 34.08 -5.93 -8.30
N PHE A 134 32.89 -6.09 -7.71
CA PHE A 134 32.76 -6.10 -6.26
C PHE A 134 33.06 -7.51 -5.75
N GLN A 135 34.15 -7.66 -4.99
CA GLN A 135 34.40 -8.90 -4.27
C GLN A 135 33.50 -8.92 -3.04
N THR A 136 32.50 -9.79 -3.07
CA THR A 136 31.64 -10.02 -1.91
C THR A 136 32.51 -10.67 -0.83
N ASN A 137 32.59 -10.11 0.37
CA ASN A 137 33.22 -10.78 1.51
C ASN A 137 32.32 -11.97 1.90
N THR A 138 32.60 -13.14 1.34
CA THR A 138 31.77 -14.36 1.41
C THR A 138 31.73 -15.03 2.78
N THR A 139 32.13 -14.35 3.86
CA THR A 139 32.20 -14.97 5.19
C THR A 139 30.88 -14.96 5.95
N ASP A 140 29.86 -14.20 5.52
CA ASP A 140 28.56 -14.20 6.19
C ASP A 140 27.38 -14.29 5.21
N THR A 141 27.21 -15.47 4.61
CA THR A 141 26.01 -15.81 3.84
C THR A 141 24.78 -16.04 4.72
N SER A 142 24.93 -16.04 6.05
CA SER A 142 23.87 -16.49 6.97
C SER A 142 22.85 -15.40 7.31
N ASN A 143 23.17 -14.12 7.07
CA ASN A 143 22.38 -13.00 7.61
C ASN A 143 21.69 -12.10 6.58
N LYS A 144 21.83 -12.34 5.27
CA LYS A 144 21.16 -11.54 4.23
C LYS A 144 19.64 -11.59 4.42
N LYS A 145 19.00 -10.42 4.58
CA LYS A 145 17.54 -10.32 4.70
C LYS A 145 16.95 -9.84 3.37
N TYR A 146 16.13 -10.69 2.77
CA TYR A 146 15.40 -10.36 1.54
C TYR A 146 13.95 -10.01 1.85
N ILE A 147 13.32 -9.29 0.93
CA ILE A 147 11.87 -9.08 0.97
C ILE A 147 11.18 -10.36 0.50
N ASN A 148 10.21 -10.85 1.26
CA ASN A 148 9.44 -12.02 0.84
C ASN A 148 8.46 -11.61 -0.27
N CYS A 149 8.56 -12.26 -1.44
CA CYS A 149 7.71 -11.98 -2.59
C CYS A 149 6.22 -12.18 -2.29
N GLY A 150 5.87 -13.27 -1.60
CA GLY A 150 4.48 -13.57 -1.25
C GLY A 150 3.87 -12.51 -0.33
N ILE A 151 4.62 -12.02 0.65
CA ILE A 151 4.17 -10.95 1.55
C ILE A 151 3.93 -9.66 0.74
N TRP A 152 4.87 -9.29 -0.13
CA TRP A 152 4.74 -8.10 -0.96
C TRP A 152 3.51 -8.18 -1.89
N VAL A 153 3.34 -9.30 -2.62
CA VAL A 153 2.19 -9.52 -3.50
C VAL A 153 0.87 -9.51 -2.72
N THR A 154 0.81 -10.17 -1.57
CA THR A 154 -0.42 -10.21 -0.75
C THR A 154 -0.79 -8.83 -0.22
N THR A 155 0.18 -8.03 0.24
CA THR A 155 -0.06 -6.64 0.64
C THR A 155 -0.68 -5.85 -0.52
N ILE A 156 -0.12 -5.92 -1.73
CA ILE A 156 -0.67 -5.24 -2.91
C ILE A 156 -2.08 -5.73 -3.21
N LEU A 157 -2.30 -7.04 -3.21
CA LEU A 157 -3.58 -7.64 -3.53
C LEU A 157 -4.68 -7.14 -2.59
N PHE A 158 -4.43 -7.15 -1.27
CA PHE A 158 -5.41 -6.68 -0.30
C PHE A 158 -5.66 -5.17 -0.39
N LEU A 159 -4.65 -4.35 -0.70
CA LEU A 159 -4.84 -2.93 -0.96
C LEU A 159 -5.71 -2.69 -2.20
N VAL A 160 -5.47 -3.41 -3.29
CA VAL A 160 -6.27 -3.31 -4.53
C VAL A 160 -7.71 -3.75 -4.27
N VAL A 161 -7.91 -4.87 -3.57
CA VAL A 161 -9.24 -5.35 -3.17
C VAL A 161 -9.95 -4.27 -2.35
N SER A 162 -9.27 -3.65 -1.37
CA SER A 162 -9.86 -2.57 -0.58
C SER A 162 -10.33 -1.40 -1.43
N MET A 163 -9.49 -0.94 -2.37
CA MET A 163 -9.83 0.17 -3.26
C MET A 163 -10.99 -0.16 -4.19
N LEU A 164 -11.03 -1.37 -4.76
CA LEU A 164 -12.12 -1.80 -5.65
C LEU A 164 -13.47 -1.80 -4.91
N PHE A 165 -13.52 -2.38 -3.71
CA PHE A 165 -14.75 -2.39 -2.93
C PHE A 165 -15.13 -1.01 -2.38
N GLY A 166 -14.15 -0.16 -2.06
CA GLY A 166 -14.37 1.25 -1.73
C GLY A 166 -14.99 2.04 -2.90
N LEU A 167 -14.52 1.82 -4.13
CA LEU A 167 -15.08 2.42 -5.35
C LEU A 167 -16.49 1.91 -5.64
N ILE A 168 -16.71 0.60 -5.54
CA ILE A 168 -18.03 -0.01 -5.70
C ILE A 168 -19.01 0.59 -4.68
N SER A 169 -18.61 0.70 -3.42
CA SER A 169 -19.41 1.36 -2.37
C SER A 169 -19.72 2.83 -2.69
N SER A 170 -18.74 3.59 -3.17
CA SER A 170 -18.93 5.00 -3.52
C SER A 170 -19.92 5.15 -4.68
N GLY A 171 -19.74 4.40 -5.77
CA GLY A 171 -20.65 4.40 -6.91
C GLY A 171 -22.07 3.94 -6.56
N LEU A 172 -22.19 2.89 -5.75
CA LEU A 172 -23.49 2.42 -5.25
C LEU A 172 -24.16 3.45 -4.35
N SER A 173 -23.41 4.16 -3.52
CA SER A 173 -23.96 5.20 -2.63
C SER A 173 -24.53 6.36 -3.46
N PHE A 174 -23.82 6.76 -4.52
CA PHE A 174 -24.31 7.75 -5.47
C PHE A 174 -25.58 7.26 -6.18
N TYR A 175 -25.60 6.01 -6.64
CA TYR A 175 -26.75 5.40 -7.28
C TYR A 175 -27.98 5.34 -6.35
N ASN A 176 -27.78 4.89 -5.10
CA ASN A 176 -28.82 4.78 -4.06
C ASN A 176 -29.35 6.14 -3.57
N THR A 177 -28.68 7.24 -3.88
CA THR A 177 -29.17 8.59 -3.54
C THR A 177 -30.38 8.97 -4.41
N ASN A 178 -30.39 8.50 -5.66
CA ASN A 178 -31.39 8.87 -6.66
C ASN A 178 -32.41 7.75 -6.93
N ILE A 179 -31.99 6.49 -6.84
CA ILE A 179 -32.80 5.31 -7.20
C ILE A 179 -32.89 4.38 -6.00
N ASN A 180 -34.05 3.77 -5.78
CA ASN A 180 -34.25 2.73 -4.77
C ASN A 180 -34.24 1.34 -5.44
N PRO A 181 -33.09 0.64 -5.51
CA PRO A 181 -33.02 -0.68 -6.12
C PRO A 181 -33.70 -1.75 -5.26
N ILE A 182 -34.36 -2.71 -5.92
CA ILE A 182 -35.02 -3.87 -5.29
C ILE A 182 -33.99 -4.95 -4.92
N GLN A 183 -32.89 -5.07 -5.67
CA GLN A 183 -31.88 -6.10 -5.48
C GLN A 183 -31.05 -5.86 -4.20
N VAL A 184 -30.90 -6.88 -3.37
CA VAL A 184 -30.26 -6.79 -2.03
C VAL A 184 -28.81 -6.30 -2.09
N TYR A 185 -28.02 -6.78 -3.06
CA TYR A 185 -26.60 -6.38 -3.22
C TYR A 185 -26.42 -4.95 -3.71
N LEU A 186 -27.39 -4.40 -4.44
CA LEU A 186 -27.37 -3.00 -4.87
C LEU A 186 -28.04 -2.07 -3.85
N SER A 187 -28.70 -2.64 -2.84
CA SER A 187 -29.34 -1.92 -1.76
C SER A 187 -28.34 -1.49 -0.68
N ILE A 188 -28.86 -0.92 0.39
CA ILE A 188 -28.11 -0.37 1.53
C ILE A 188 -27.32 -1.47 2.25
N TYR A 189 -27.82 -2.70 2.25
CA TYR A 189 -27.09 -3.86 2.75
C TYR A 189 -25.78 -4.10 2.00
N GLY A 190 -25.77 -3.87 0.67
CA GLY A 190 -24.55 -3.90 -0.14
C GLY A 190 -23.52 -2.87 0.30
N LEU A 191 -23.96 -1.65 0.63
CA LEU A 191 -23.06 -0.60 1.13
C LEU A 191 -22.35 -0.99 2.43
N PHE A 192 -23.04 -1.65 3.36
CA PHE A 192 -22.41 -2.20 4.55
C PHE A 192 -21.38 -3.27 4.20
N LEU A 193 -21.76 -4.22 3.35
CA LEU A 193 -20.91 -5.33 2.96
C LEU A 193 -19.62 -4.86 2.27
N TYR A 194 -19.72 -3.97 1.29
CA TYR A 194 -18.57 -3.49 0.52
C TYR A 194 -17.64 -2.60 1.35
N ASN A 195 -18.16 -1.72 2.20
CA ASN A 195 -17.29 -0.96 3.14
C ASN A 195 -16.64 -1.88 4.19
N ALA A 196 -17.34 -2.91 4.66
CA ALA A 196 -16.75 -3.88 5.59
C ALA A 196 -15.60 -4.67 4.93
N ILE A 197 -15.81 -5.19 3.71
CA ILE A 197 -14.75 -5.88 2.96
C ILE A 197 -13.57 -4.94 2.71
N ALA A 198 -13.82 -3.68 2.32
CA ALA A 198 -12.78 -2.69 2.11
C ALA A 198 -11.99 -2.39 3.40
N LEU A 199 -12.67 -2.28 4.54
CA LEU A 199 -12.06 -2.06 5.84
C LEU A 199 -11.18 -3.25 6.27
N PHE A 200 -11.72 -4.47 6.22
CA PHE A 200 -10.98 -5.66 6.66
C PHE A 200 -9.78 -5.98 5.77
N SER A 201 -9.94 -5.85 4.45
CA SER A 201 -8.82 -6.03 3.51
C SER A 201 -7.70 -5.00 3.75
N LEU A 202 -8.04 -3.74 4.02
CA LEU A 202 -7.05 -2.72 4.38
C LEU A 202 -6.33 -3.04 5.69
N ILE A 203 -7.06 -3.48 6.71
CA ILE A 203 -6.48 -3.89 8.00
C ILE A 203 -5.47 -5.03 7.80
N ILE A 204 -5.85 -6.06 7.02
CA ILE A 204 -4.97 -7.19 6.70
C ILE A 204 -3.71 -6.70 5.98
N ALA A 205 -3.85 -5.85 4.95
CA ALA A 205 -2.70 -5.30 4.23
C ALA A 205 -1.72 -4.58 5.16
N MET A 206 -2.25 -3.73 6.06
CA MET A 206 -1.45 -2.99 7.04
C MET A 206 -0.77 -3.91 8.04
N MET A 207 -1.47 -4.91 8.57
CA MET A 207 -0.90 -5.89 9.51
C MET A 207 0.21 -6.72 8.85
N VAL A 208 -0.04 -7.26 7.66
CA VAL A 208 0.92 -8.08 6.91
C VAL A 208 2.21 -7.32 6.65
N TRP A 209 2.12 -6.09 6.15
CA TRP A 209 3.29 -5.25 5.90
C TRP A 209 3.98 -4.81 7.20
N GLY A 210 3.20 -4.40 8.21
CA GLY A 210 3.73 -3.93 9.49
C GLY A 210 4.48 -5.00 10.27
N VAL A 211 3.99 -6.24 10.28
CA VAL A 211 4.67 -7.38 10.90
C VAL A 211 5.95 -7.71 10.11
N PHE A 212 5.87 -7.76 8.79
CA PHE A 212 7.03 -8.02 7.94
C PHE A 212 8.13 -6.97 8.12
N TYR A 213 7.76 -5.70 8.21
CA TYR A 213 8.68 -4.61 8.47
C TYR A 213 9.47 -4.83 9.77
N ASN A 214 8.79 -5.17 10.87
CA ASN A 214 9.44 -5.39 12.17
C ASN A 214 10.37 -6.61 12.17
N LEU A 215 10.04 -7.66 11.40
CA LEU A 215 10.82 -8.89 11.38
C LEU A 215 12.04 -8.84 10.45
N SER A 216 11.96 -8.08 9.36
CA SER A 216 12.99 -8.08 8.31
C SER A 216 13.58 -6.69 8.07
N ILE A 217 12.74 -5.74 7.61
CA ILE A 217 13.20 -4.43 7.12
C ILE A 217 13.82 -3.56 8.23
N TYR A 218 13.36 -3.72 9.47
CA TYR A 218 13.88 -2.96 10.61
C TYR A 218 15.38 -3.18 10.85
N HIS A 219 15.88 -4.37 10.52
CA HIS A 219 17.29 -4.73 10.66
C HIS A 219 18.10 -4.49 9.40
N ASP A 220 17.50 -4.69 8.23
CA ASP A 220 18.19 -4.52 6.97
C ASP A 220 17.23 -4.08 5.86
N VAL A 221 17.53 -2.94 5.26
CA VAL A 221 16.84 -2.47 4.07
C VAL A 221 17.37 -3.27 2.88
N ALA A 222 16.60 -4.23 2.37
CA ALA A 222 17.00 -5.15 1.30
C ALA A 222 17.35 -4.43 -0.04
N ILE A 223 18.52 -3.80 -0.08
CA ILE A 223 19.11 -3.08 -1.22
C ILE A 223 20.39 -3.80 -1.65
N PHE A 224 20.90 -3.48 -2.84
CA PHE A 224 22.13 -4.09 -3.35
C PHE A 224 23.28 -4.07 -2.34
N ASP A 225 23.58 -2.89 -1.80
CA ASP A 225 24.76 -2.68 -0.96
C ASP A 225 24.70 -3.41 0.39
N THR A 226 23.50 -3.58 0.97
CA THR A 226 23.35 -4.36 2.21
C THR A 226 23.39 -5.86 1.92
N LEU A 227 22.80 -6.30 0.81
CA LEU A 227 22.84 -7.69 0.36
C LEU A 227 24.26 -8.17 -0.02
N THR A 228 25.13 -7.27 -0.46
CA THR A 228 26.54 -7.58 -0.73
C THR A 228 27.45 -7.38 0.50
N GLY A 229 26.90 -6.96 1.64
CA GLY A 229 27.66 -6.69 2.87
C GLY A 229 28.54 -5.45 2.82
N ALA A 230 28.27 -4.53 1.90
CA ALA A 230 28.99 -3.27 1.77
C ALA A 230 28.46 -2.19 2.73
N MET A 231 27.20 -2.33 3.15
CA MET A 231 26.49 -1.45 4.09
C MET A 231 25.89 -2.24 5.24
N GLU A 232 25.86 -1.60 6.41
CA GLU A 232 25.06 -2.03 7.55
C GLU A 232 23.96 -1.01 7.81
N SER A 233 22.73 -1.51 7.97
CA SER A 233 21.51 -0.72 8.13
C SER A 233 20.74 -1.12 9.40
N ASP A 234 21.40 -1.65 10.43
CA ASP A 234 20.71 -2.10 11.66
C ASP A 234 19.99 -0.92 12.35
N LYS A 235 18.66 -1.04 12.51
CA LYS A 235 17.79 -0.12 13.25
C LYS A 235 17.74 1.32 12.73
N THR A 236 18.11 1.53 11.48
CA THR A 236 18.05 2.85 10.83
C THR A 236 16.78 3.06 10.02
N ALA A 237 16.04 1.98 9.74
CA ALA A 237 14.79 2.02 9.00
C ALA A 237 13.60 2.42 9.90
N TYR A 238 12.68 3.20 9.34
CA TYR A 238 11.40 3.55 9.92
C TYR A 238 10.27 3.50 8.88
N LEU A 239 9.04 3.27 9.36
CA LEU A 239 7.84 3.33 8.53
C LEU A 239 7.58 4.79 8.12
N GLY A 240 7.53 5.04 6.82
CA GLY A 240 7.31 6.36 6.27
C GLY A 240 5.84 6.76 6.24
N TYR A 241 5.56 8.01 5.84
CA TYR A 241 4.20 8.55 5.89
C TYR A 241 3.23 7.80 4.98
N SER A 242 3.69 7.20 3.87
CA SER A 242 2.80 6.52 2.93
C SER A 242 2.10 5.34 3.58
N TYR A 243 2.79 4.63 4.47
CA TYR A 243 2.21 3.57 5.27
C TYR A 243 1.14 4.13 6.22
N TRP A 244 1.48 5.15 7.01
CA TRP A 244 0.57 5.76 8.00
C TRP A 244 -0.64 6.45 7.36
N LEU A 245 -0.51 6.92 6.12
CA LEU A 245 -1.60 7.52 5.36
C LEU A 245 -2.78 6.55 5.19
N ASN A 246 -2.56 5.23 5.23
CA ASN A 246 -3.63 4.23 5.21
C ASN A 246 -4.49 4.18 6.50
N ILE A 247 -4.11 4.86 7.58
CA ILE A 247 -5.00 5.03 8.74
C ILE A 247 -6.20 5.92 8.39
N ALA A 248 -6.02 6.94 7.53
CA ALA A 248 -7.11 7.80 7.09
C ALA A 248 -8.24 7.01 6.40
N PRO A 249 -8.01 6.18 5.37
CA PRO A 249 -9.05 5.35 4.77
C PRO A 249 -9.67 4.35 5.75
N LEU A 250 -8.90 3.82 6.71
CA LEU A 250 -9.43 2.93 7.75
C LEU A 250 -10.51 3.65 8.58
N ILE A 251 -10.23 4.87 9.03
CA ILE A 251 -11.21 5.69 9.77
C ILE A 251 -12.39 6.08 8.87
N LEU A 252 -12.14 6.43 7.60
CA LEU A 252 -13.19 6.81 6.65
C LEU A 252 -14.16 5.65 6.38
N TYR A 253 -13.67 4.42 6.20
CA TYR A 253 -14.53 3.24 6.03
C TYR A 253 -15.31 2.93 7.32
N MET A 254 -14.70 3.04 8.51
CA MET A 254 -15.43 2.91 9.77
C MET A 254 -16.54 3.97 9.92
N MET A 255 -16.25 5.24 9.61
CA MET A 255 -17.24 6.32 9.64
C MET A 255 -18.35 6.09 8.63
N SER A 256 -18.04 5.57 7.43
CA SER A 256 -19.03 5.25 6.42
C SER A 256 -20.05 4.22 6.93
N ILE A 257 -19.59 3.18 7.63
CA ILE A 257 -20.43 2.16 8.26
C ILE A 257 -21.26 2.77 9.41
N ALA A 258 -20.65 3.63 10.24
CA ALA A 258 -21.34 4.31 11.33
C ALA A 258 -22.47 5.22 10.84
N VAL A 259 -22.26 5.93 9.72
CA VAL A 259 -23.29 6.77 9.07
C VAL A 259 -24.47 5.92 8.59
N LEU A 260 -24.19 4.75 8.00
CA LEU A 260 -25.23 3.82 7.58
C LEU A 260 -26.02 3.25 8.78
N PHE A 261 -25.35 2.94 9.89
CA PHE A 261 -26.02 2.54 11.14
C PHE A 261 -26.89 3.66 11.70
N LEU A 262 -26.39 4.90 11.71
CA LEU A 262 -27.15 6.07 12.14
C LEU A 262 -28.42 6.24 11.28
N ARG A 263 -28.31 6.03 9.97
CA ARG A 263 -29.47 6.05 9.06
C ARG A 263 -30.50 4.98 9.45
N GLN A 264 -30.07 3.75 9.72
CA GLN A 264 -30.97 2.67 10.13
C GLN A 264 -31.64 2.98 11.49
N TYR A 265 -30.89 3.55 12.42
CA TYR A 265 -31.40 3.98 13.72
C TYR A 265 -32.44 5.10 13.62
N LEU A 266 -32.24 6.07 12.73
CA LEU A 266 -33.23 7.13 12.51
C LEU A 266 -34.51 6.59 11.86
N ILE A 267 -34.40 5.59 10.99
CA ILE A 267 -35.55 4.94 10.35
C ILE A 267 -36.36 4.12 11.36
N SER A 268 -35.71 3.41 12.29
CA SER A 268 -36.43 2.62 13.31
C SER A 268 -37.20 3.48 14.31
N LYS A 269 -36.78 4.73 14.51
CA LYS A 269 -37.47 5.71 15.36
C LYS A 269 -38.61 6.45 14.67
N ASP A 270 -38.73 6.39 13.34
CA ASP A 270 -39.79 7.06 12.62
C ASP A 270 -41.16 6.37 12.86
N PRO A 271 -42.18 7.07 13.39
CA PRO A 271 -43.50 6.47 13.63
C PRO A 271 -44.16 6.00 12.34
N GLY A 272 -43.85 6.64 11.20
CA GLY A 272 -44.33 6.26 9.86
C GLY A 272 -43.85 4.89 9.39
N HIS A 273 -42.71 4.39 9.87
CA HIS A 273 -42.19 3.09 9.47
C HIS A 273 -42.98 1.93 10.13
N LYS A 274 -43.43 2.12 11.37
CA LYS A 274 -44.26 1.14 12.10
C LYS A 274 -45.63 0.93 11.47
N ILE A 275 -46.16 1.94 10.78
CA ILE A 275 -47.48 1.87 10.15
C ILE A 275 -47.45 1.00 8.88
N VAL A 276 -46.36 1.07 8.10
CA VAL A 276 -46.20 0.25 6.88
C VAL A 276 -46.00 -1.23 7.23
N GLN A 277 -45.16 -1.55 8.22
CA GLN A 277 -45.04 -2.95 8.68
C GLN A 277 -46.35 -3.50 9.27
N ARG A 278 -47.14 -2.67 9.95
CA ARG A 278 -48.47 -3.09 10.46
C ARG A 278 -49.50 -3.31 9.34
N GLN A 279 -49.36 -2.61 8.22
CA GLN A 279 -50.21 -2.79 7.04
C GLN A 279 -49.81 -4.06 6.26
N ASP A 280 -48.51 -4.31 6.08
CA ASP A 280 -48.01 -5.53 5.42
C ASP A 280 -48.30 -6.81 6.21
N ASP A 281 -48.26 -6.77 7.56
CA ASP A 281 -48.68 -7.89 8.41
C ASP A 281 -50.21 -8.03 8.52
N GLY A 282 -50.97 -6.97 8.14
CA GLY A 282 -52.42 -6.89 8.27
C GLY A 282 -53.20 -7.26 6.99
N ASP A 283 -52.57 -7.19 5.83
CA ASP A 283 -53.21 -7.45 4.53
C ASP A 283 -52.52 -8.62 3.79
N PRO A 284 -53.09 -9.84 3.79
CA PRO A 284 -52.65 -10.89 2.89
C PRO A 284 -53.20 -10.58 1.48
N VAL A 285 -52.60 -9.62 0.78
CA VAL A 285 -52.98 -9.32 -0.61
C VAL A 285 -52.35 -10.38 -1.52
N ILE A 286 -53.17 -11.36 -1.85
CA ILE A 286 -53.00 -12.31 -2.96
C ILE A 286 -52.81 -11.50 -4.24
N TYR A 287 -51.61 -11.54 -4.83
CA TYR A 287 -51.42 -11.12 -6.21
C TYR A 287 -51.76 -12.30 -7.13
N LEU A 288 -53.02 -12.36 -7.58
CA LEU A 288 -53.37 -12.99 -8.85
C LEU A 288 -53.03 -12.00 -9.96
N TYR A 289 -52.07 -12.35 -10.81
CA TYR A 289 -52.03 -12.25 -12.29
C TYR A 289 -50.60 -12.48 -12.77
#